data_AF-A0A392PCM2-F1
#
_entry.id   AF-A0A392PCM2-F1
#
_cell.length_a   1.000
_cell.length_b   1.000
_cell.length_c   1.000
_cell.angle_alpha   90.00
_cell.angle_beta   90.00
_cell.angle_gamma   90.00
#
_symmetry.space_group_name_H-M   'P 1'
#
loop_
_entity.id
_entity.type
_entity.pdbx_description
1 polymer ?
#
loop_
_entity_poly.entity_id
_entity_poly.type
_entity_poly.pdbx_seq_one_letter_code
_entity_poly.pdbx_strand_id
1 'polypeptide(L)'
;GFITNNERALEELFGDEENNRQAVACLNVMATRIASVFASLREFPFVRFRAARSSLDANTMTTFHDLIPTKLAAGVWDCLMKYKKSVPNFPQTETCELLIIDRTIDQIAPVIHEWTYDAMCHDLLNMEGNKYVHQVPGKNGGPPE
;
A
#
# COMPACT_ATOMS: atom_id res chain seq x y z
N GLY A 1 2.46 6.73 9.21
CA GLY A 1 2.60 5.88 8.01
C GLY A 1 2.05 6.58 6.79
N PHE A 2 2.34 6.08 5.60
CA PHE A 2 1.72 6.55 4.34
C PHE A 2 0.62 5.57 3.93
N ILE A 3 -0.50 6.09 3.45
CA ILE A 3 -1.56 5.30 2.80
C ILE A 3 -1.86 5.92 1.45
N THR A 4 -2.10 5.09 0.43
CA THR A 4 -2.53 5.61 -0.87
C THR A 4 -3.98 6.05 -0.86
N ASN A 5 -4.79 5.73 0.16
CA ASN A 5 -6.22 6.04 0.22
C ASN A 5 -7.02 5.47 -0.98
N ASN A 6 -6.83 4.18 -1.25
CA ASN A 6 -7.57 3.40 -2.24
C ASN A 6 -8.29 2.25 -1.51
N GLU A 7 -9.41 2.55 -0.85
CA GLU A 7 -10.10 1.61 0.06
C GLU A 7 -10.54 0.30 -0.64
N ARG A 8 -10.91 0.39 -1.92
CA ARG A 8 -11.32 -0.77 -2.72
C ARG A 8 -10.19 -1.44 -3.50
N ALA A 9 -8.94 -1.04 -3.32
CA ALA A 9 -7.83 -1.56 -4.12
C ALA A 9 -7.69 -3.09 -4.04
N LEU A 10 -7.98 -3.70 -2.89
CA LEU A 10 -7.93 -5.16 -2.77
C LEU A 10 -8.96 -5.83 -3.69
N GLU A 11 -10.19 -5.34 -3.68
CA GLU A 11 -11.28 -5.84 -4.53
C GLU A 11 -11.02 -5.53 -6.01
N GLU A 12 -10.61 -4.31 -6.33
CA GLU A 12 -10.37 -3.86 -7.72
C GLU A 12 -9.19 -4.56 -8.38
N LEU A 13 -8.20 -5.01 -7.61
CA LEU A 13 -7.00 -5.66 -8.13
C LEU A 13 -7.03 -7.18 -8.03
N PHE A 14 -7.71 -7.74 -7.03
CA PHE A 14 -7.72 -9.18 -6.74
C PHE A 14 -9.13 -9.81 -6.73
N GLY A 15 -10.18 -9.05 -7.02
CA GLY A 15 -11.53 -9.58 -7.17
C GLY A 15 -11.71 -10.42 -8.45
N ASP A 16 -12.72 -11.28 -8.44
CA ASP A 16 -13.02 -12.22 -9.54
C ASP A 16 -13.58 -11.53 -10.80
N GLU A 17 -14.09 -10.31 -10.67
CA GLU A 17 -14.59 -9.51 -11.80
C GLU A 17 -13.39 -8.96 -12.61
N GLU A 18 -13.18 -9.51 -13.80
CA GLU A 18 -12.09 -9.17 -14.72
C GLU A 18 -12.24 -7.77 -15.37
N ASN A 19 -12.48 -6.72 -14.58
CA ASN A 19 -12.44 -5.34 -15.05
C ASN A 19 -10.99 -4.81 -15.05
N ASN A 20 -10.18 -5.37 -15.95
CA ASN A 20 -8.77 -5.00 -16.13
C ASN A 20 -8.56 -3.48 -16.33
N ARG A 21 -9.56 -2.74 -16.83
CA ARG A 21 -9.49 -1.28 -16.97
C ARG A 21 -9.53 -0.57 -15.63
N GLN A 22 -10.43 -0.97 -14.73
CA GLN A 22 -10.53 -0.40 -13.39
C GLN A 22 -9.28 -0.73 -12.57
N ALA A 23 -8.78 -1.96 -12.66
CA ALA A 23 -7.53 -2.36 -12.03
C ALA A 23 -6.35 -1.49 -12.49
N VAL A 24 -6.20 -1.28 -13.80
CA VAL A 24 -5.15 -0.41 -14.35
C VAL A 24 -5.31 1.04 -13.90
N ALA A 25 -6.54 1.57 -13.84
CA ALA A 25 -6.80 2.90 -13.33
C ALA A 25 -6.40 3.04 -11.85
N CYS A 26 -6.74 2.04 -11.02
CA CYS A 26 -6.33 1.98 -9.62
C CYS A 26 -4.80 1.98 -9.48
N LEU A 27 -4.09 1.15 -10.26
CA LEU A 27 -2.62 1.11 -10.26
C LEU A 27 -2.00 2.45 -10.64
N ASN A 28 -2.54 3.16 -11.62
CA ASN A 28 -2.05 4.49 -12.01
C ASN A 28 -2.23 5.54 -10.90
N VAL A 29 -3.36 5.49 -10.19
CA VAL A 29 -3.60 6.37 -9.03
C VAL A 29 -2.60 6.05 -7.92
N MET A 30 -2.43 4.77 -7.57
CA MET A 30 -1.45 4.33 -6.57
C MET A 30 -0.03 4.77 -6.94
N ALA A 31 0.38 4.54 -8.19
CA ALA A 31 1.70 4.91 -8.68
C ALA A 31 1.99 6.41 -8.54
N THR A 32 1.03 7.26 -8.93
CA THR A 32 1.15 8.72 -8.80
C THR A 32 1.27 9.14 -7.34
N ARG A 33 0.47 8.55 -6.44
CA ARG A 33 0.48 8.85 -5.01
C ARG A 33 1.77 8.38 -4.34
N ILE A 34 2.32 7.23 -4.71
CA ILE A 34 3.61 6.76 -4.21
C ILE A 34 4.74 7.67 -4.70
N ALA A 35 4.79 7.98 -6.00
CA ALA A 35 5.85 8.81 -6.57
C ALA A 35 5.85 10.24 -6.00
N SER A 36 4.69 10.81 -5.66
CA SER A 36 4.62 12.14 -5.06
C SER A 36 5.20 12.20 -3.64
N VAL A 37 5.18 11.09 -2.88
CA VAL A 37 5.87 10.99 -1.59
C VAL A 37 7.38 11.17 -1.79
N PHE A 38 7.96 10.42 -2.72
CA PHE A 38 9.39 10.54 -3.04
C PHE A 38 9.77 11.92 -3.58
N ALA A 39 8.92 12.51 -4.43
CA ALA A 39 9.08 13.89 -4.87
C ALA A 39 9.11 14.88 -3.68
N SER A 40 8.23 14.69 -2.70
CA SER A 40 8.15 15.55 -1.51
C SER A 40 9.33 15.36 -0.56
N LEU A 41 9.83 14.13 -0.43
CA LEU A 41 11.01 13.79 0.37
C LEU A 41 12.33 14.16 -0.33
N ARG A 42 12.30 14.54 -1.61
CA ARG A 42 13.48 14.72 -2.46
C ARG A 42 14.36 13.48 -2.53
N GLU A 43 13.70 12.34 -2.66
CA GLU A 43 14.32 11.01 -2.75
C GLU A 43 14.05 10.43 -4.14
N PHE A 44 15.04 9.77 -4.74
CA PHE A 44 14.89 9.02 -5.98
C PHE A 44 15.18 7.54 -5.70
N PRO A 45 14.16 6.69 -5.55
CA PRO A 45 14.38 5.31 -5.11
C PRO A 45 14.82 4.38 -6.25
N PHE A 46 15.64 3.39 -5.91
CA PHE A 46 15.78 2.16 -6.70
C PHE A 46 14.53 1.29 -6.48
N VAL A 47 13.73 1.09 -7.54
CA VAL A 47 12.44 0.39 -7.45
C VAL A 47 12.65 -1.12 -7.58
N ARG A 48 12.42 -1.83 -6.48
CA ARG A 48 12.41 -3.30 -6.39
C ARG A 48 10.98 -3.78 -6.27
N PHE A 49 10.69 -4.95 -6.84
CA PHE A 49 9.38 -5.57 -6.73
C PHE A 49 9.48 -7.09 -6.68
N ARG A 50 8.45 -7.73 -6.12
CA ARG A 50 8.30 -9.18 -6.19
C ARG A 50 8.01 -9.60 -7.63
N ALA A 51 8.91 -10.38 -8.22
CA ALA A 51 8.71 -10.92 -9.56
C ALA A 51 7.52 -11.91 -9.60
N ALA A 52 6.82 -11.96 -10.73
CA ALA A 52 5.75 -12.92 -10.97
C ALA A 52 6.27 -14.36 -10.83
N ARG A 53 5.45 -15.29 -10.32
CA ARG A 53 5.87 -16.69 -10.11
C ARG A 53 6.31 -17.38 -11.40
N SER A 54 5.71 -17.02 -12.53
CA SER A 54 6.10 -17.49 -13.86
C SER A 54 7.52 -17.12 -14.27
N SER A 55 8.17 -16.15 -13.60
CA SER A 55 9.60 -15.86 -13.81
C SER A 55 10.52 -16.96 -13.26
N LEU A 56 10.03 -17.78 -12.34
CA LEU A 56 10.76 -18.90 -11.72
C LEU A 56 10.47 -20.23 -12.43
N ASP A 57 9.26 -20.39 -12.97
CA ASP A 57 8.84 -21.59 -13.70
C ASP A 57 7.98 -21.20 -14.92
N ALA A 58 8.52 -21.43 -16.12
CA ALA A 58 7.89 -21.09 -17.38
C ALA A 58 6.58 -21.87 -17.65
N ASN A 59 6.32 -22.96 -16.93
CA ASN A 59 5.09 -23.73 -17.05
C ASN A 59 3.93 -23.17 -16.21
N THR A 60 4.20 -22.22 -15.32
CA THR A 60 3.17 -21.58 -14.51
C THR A 60 2.43 -20.52 -15.33
N MET A 61 1.10 -20.67 -15.48
CA MET A 61 0.27 -19.63 -16.11
C MET A 61 0.43 -18.30 -15.36
N THR A 62 0.71 -17.24 -16.10
CA THR A 62 0.79 -15.88 -15.54
C THR A 62 -0.59 -15.27 -15.53
N THR A 63 -1.11 -14.96 -14.34
CA THR A 63 -2.38 -14.25 -14.20
C THR A 63 -2.15 -12.73 -14.16
N PHE A 64 -3.22 -11.95 -14.31
CA PHE A 64 -3.15 -10.51 -14.07
C PHE A 64 -2.65 -10.20 -12.65
N HIS A 65 -3.09 -10.97 -11.66
CA HIS A 65 -2.73 -10.78 -10.26
C HIS A 65 -1.22 -10.94 -10.02
N ASP A 66 -0.59 -11.92 -10.67
CA ASP A 66 0.86 -12.13 -10.59
C ASP A 66 1.66 -10.94 -11.13
N LEU A 67 1.06 -10.12 -12.01
CA LEU A 67 1.69 -8.98 -12.65
C LEU A 67 1.44 -7.66 -11.91
N ILE A 68 0.63 -7.64 -10.84
CA ILE A 68 0.30 -6.42 -10.10
C ILE A 68 1.55 -5.70 -9.58
N PRO A 69 2.49 -6.35 -8.86
CA PRO A 69 3.71 -5.67 -8.37
C PRO A 69 4.54 -5.07 -9.51
N THR A 70 4.70 -5.81 -10.61
CA THR A 70 5.43 -5.38 -11.80
C THR A 70 4.79 -4.16 -12.45
N LYS A 71 3.46 -4.18 -12.64
CA LYS A 71 2.71 -3.06 -13.24
C LYS A 71 2.77 -1.82 -12.36
N LEU A 72 2.62 -1.97 -11.04
CA LEU A 72 2.74 -0.87 -10.09
C LEU A 72 4.16 -0.27 -10.11
N ALA A 73 5.19 -1.13 -10.11
CA ALA A 73 6.59 -0.71 -10.18
C ALA A 73 6.88 0.11 -11.45
N ALA A 74 6.40 -0.35 -12.61
CA ALA A 74 6.53 0.37 -13.87
C ALA A 74 5.84 1.74 -13.80
N GLY A 75 4.60 1.80 -13.28
CA GLY A 75 3.87 3.06 -13.13
C GLY A 75 4.58 4.05 -12.19
N VAL A 76 5.10 3.57 -11.06
CA VAL A 76 5.86 4.40 -10.11
C VAL A 76 7.13 4.94 -10.79
N TRP A 77 7.87 4.08 -11.48
CA TRP A 77 9.08 4.46 -12.20
C TRP A 77 8.81 5.54 -13.25
N ASP A 78 7.75 5.39 -14.05
CA ASP A 78 7.35 6.38 -15.05
C ASP A 78 7.06 7.75 -14.43
N CYS A 79 6.38 7.79 -13.27
CA CYS A 79 6.14 9.02 -12.53
C CYS A 79 7.44 9.63 -12.00
N LEU A 80 8.33 8.82 -11.41
CA LEU A 80 9.63 9.28 -10.89
C LEU A 80 10.53 9.84 -12.01
N MET A 81 10.56 9.19 -13.17
CA MET A 81 11.29 9.67 -14.34
C MET A 81 10.79 11.03 -14.83
N LYS A 82 9.47 11.29 -14.74
CA LYS A 82 8.92 12.62 -15.04
C LYS A 82 9.43 13.65 -14.03
N TYR A 83 9.37 13.35 -12.73
CA TYR A 83 9.86 14.26 -11.69
C TYR A 83 11.35 14.53 -11.78
N LYS A 84 12.15 13.53 -12.11
CA LYS A 84 13.60 13.68 -12.36
C LYS A 84 13.92 14.73 -13.43
N LYS A 85 13.03 14.90 -14.42
CA LYS A 85 13.17 15.87 -15.50
C LYS A 85 12.51 17.22 -15.20
N SER A 86 11.40 17.23 -14.46
CA SER A 86 10.55 18.42 -14.29
C SER A 86 10.68 19.14 -12.95
N VAL A 87 11.14 18.46 -11.88
CA VAL A 87 11.26 19.02 -10.54
C VAL A 87 12.68 19.58 -10.33
N PRO A 88 12.83 20.88 -10.01
CA PRO A 88 14.14 21.46 -9.75
C PRO A 88 14.84 20.81 -8.56
N ASN A 89 16.14 20.54 -8.70
CA ASN A 89 16.99 19.93 -7.65
C ASN A 89 16.49 18.57 -7.15
N PHE A 90 15.79 17.81 -7.99
CA PHE A 90 15.46 16.42 -7.70
C PHE A 90 16.68 15.51 -7.92
N PRO A 91 16.91 14.47 -7.10
CA PRO A 91 18.09 13.63 -7.22
C PRO A 91 18.20 12.96 -8.59
N GLN A 92 19.44 12.88 -9.10
CA GLN A 92 19.73 12.32 -10.43
C GLN A 92 20.26 10.89 -10.37
N THR A 93 20.64 10.43 -9.19
CA THR A 93 21.05 9.06 -8.88
C THR A 93 20.21 8.54 -7.74
N GLU A 94 20.12 7.23 -7.62
CA GLU A 94 19.29 6.59 -6.61
C GLU A 94 19.80 6.92 -5.20
N THR A 95 18.89 7.27 -4.30
CA THR A 95 19.18 7.74 -2.93
C THR A 95 18.62 6.82 -1.85
N CYS A 96 17.64 5.98 -2.20
CA CYS A 96 17.01 5.02 -1.29
C CYS A 96 16.47 3.80 -2.08
N GLU A 97 15.82 2.86 -1.38
CA GLU A 97 15.14 1.72 -2.00
C GLU A 97 13.61 1.81 -1.80
N LEU A 98 12.86 1.43 -2.83
CA LEU A 98 11.41 1.19 -2.75
C LEU A 98 11.17 -0.29 -3.04
N LEU A 99 10.60 -1.02 -2.07
CA LEU A 99 10.20 -2.42 -2.25
C LEU A 99 8.68 -2.53 -2.42
N ILE A 100 8.24 -3.08 -3.55
CA ILE A 100 6.83 -3.32 -3.87
C ILE A 100 6.53 -4.82 -3.75
N ILE A 101 5.61 -5.16 -2.86
CA ILE A 101 5.13 -6.52 -2.61
C ILE A 101 3.61 -6.58 -2.71
N ASP A 102 3.08 -7.78 -2.89
CA ASP A 102 1.66 -8.08 -2.80
C ASP A 102 1.33 -8.83 -1.49
N ARG A 103 0.03 -8.91 -1.16
CA ARG A 103 -0.41 -9.56 0.09
C ARG A 103 -0.17 -11.07 0.11
N THR A 104 0.04 -11.69 -1.06
CA THR A 104 0.28 -13.14 -1.17
C THR A 104 1.61 -13.58 -0.58
N ILE A 105 2.49 -12.64 -0.19
CA ILE A 105 3.77 -12.98 0.46
C ILE A 105 3.58 -13.53 1.88
N ASP A 106 2.52 -13.10 2.55
CA ASP A 106 2.15 -13.54 3.88
C ASP A 106 0.64 -13.35 4.09
N GLN A 107 -0.09 -14.46 4.05
CA GLN A 107 -1.55 -14.48 4.25
C GLN A 107 -1.94 -14.68 5.72
N ILE A 108 -0.98 -14.95 6.62
CA ILE A 108 -1.21 -15.26 8.02
C ILE A 108 -1.22 -13.98 8.85
N ALA A 109 -0.22 -13.11 8.67
CA ALA A 109 -0.09 -11.88 9.47
C ALA A 109 -1.35 -10.98 9.54
N PRO A 110 -2.18 -10.84 8.48
CA PRO A 110 -3.38 -10.00 8.56
C PRO A 110 -4.56 -10.58 9.36
N VAL A 111 -4.55 -11.88 9.67
CA VAL A 111 -5.71 -12.58 10.28
C VAL A 111 -5.45 -13.09 11.69
N ILE A 112 -4.20 -13.10 12.15
CA ILE A 112 -3.85 -13.53 13.49
C ILE A 112 -4.13 -12.41 14.51
N HIS A 113 -4.62 -12.79 15.69
CA HIS A 113 -4.73 -11.88 16.82
C HIS A 113 -3.34 -11.52 17.34
N GLU A 114 -2.99 -10.25 17.23
CA GLU A 114 -1.64 -9.75 17.52
C GLU A 114 -1.59 -9.00 18.85
N TRP A 115 -0.54 -9.23 19.64
CA TRP A 115 -0.54 -8.84 21.07
C TRP A 115 0.24 -7.55 21.36
N THR A 116 0.73 -6.90 20.32
CA THR A 116 1.30 -5.55 20.46
C THR A 116 0.17 -4.55 20.71
N TYR A 117 0.40 -3.56 21.57
CA TYR A 117 -0.65 -2.65 22.07
C TYR A 117 -1.50 -2.03 20.94
N ASP A 118 -0.85 -1.47 19.92
CA ASP A 118 -1.53 -0.81 18.80
C ASP A 118 -2.39 -1.79 17.98
N ALA A 119 -1.85 -2.96 17.65
CA ALA A 119 -2.58 -3.98 16.89
C ALA A 119 -3.75 -4.54 17.69
N MET A 120 -3.54 -4.87 18.97
CA MET A 120 -4.58 -5.37 19.87
C MET A 120 -5.72 -4.37 20.03
N CYS A 121 -5.41 -3.06 20.15
CA CYS A 121 -6.43 -2.02 20.23
C CYS A 121 -7.30 -1.98 18.98
N HIS A 122 -6.70 -1.96 17.78
CA HIS A 122 -7.44 -1.88 16.52
C HIS A 122 -8.22 -3.16 16.17
N ASP A 123 -7.83 -4.29 16.75
CA ASP A 123 -8.46 -5.60 16.55
C ASP A 123 -9.61 -5.85 17.56
N LEU A 124 -9.37 -5.60 18.86
CA LEU A 124 -10.31 -5.98 19.92
C LEU A 124 -11.26 -4.86 20.36
N LEU A 125 -10.93 -3.59 20.09
CA LEU A 125 -11.76 -2.45 20.52
C LEU A 125 -12.58 -1.91 19.35
N ASN A 126 -13.78 -1.42 19.67
CA ASN A 126 -14.59 -0.66 18.72
C ASN A 126 -13.96 0.73 18.53
N MET A 127 -13.15 0.87 17.49
CA MET A 127 -12.48 2.11 17.10
C MET A 127 -13.11 2.70 15.83
N GLU A 128 -13.24 4.02 15.77
CA GLU A 128 -13.60 4.75 14.55
C GLU A 128 -12.32 5.40 13.99
N GLY A 129 -11.68 4.72 13.03
CA GLY A 129 -10.31 5.06 12.63
C GLY A 129 -9.37 4.93 13.83
N ASN A 130 -8.75 6.03 14.25
CA ASN A 130 -7.85 6.08 15.41
C ASN A 130 -8.53 6.55 16.70
N LYS A 131 -9.86 6.66 16.72
CA LYS A 131 -10.62 7.17 17.87
C LYS A 131 -11.19 6.01 18.68
N TYR A 132 -10.82 5.94 19.95
CA TYR A 132 -11.46 5.10 20.96
C TYR A 132 -12.25 5.96 21.94
N VAL A 133 -13.45 5.52 22.33
CA VAL A 133 -14.29 6.20 23.32
C VAL A 133 -14.38 5.32 24.56
N HIS A 134 -13.86 5.84 25.67
CA HIS A 134 -13.93 5.19 26.98
C HIS A 134 -14.84 5.99 27.90
N GLN A 135 -15.88 5.35 28.42
CA GLN A 135 -16.77 5.95 29.42
C GLN A 135 -16.16 5.81 30.80
N VAL A 136 -15.94 6.94 31.47
CA VAL A 136 -15.45 6.96 32.86
C VAL A 136 -16.55 7.46 33.79
N PRO A 137 -16.67 6.91 35.01
CA PRO A 137 -17.58 7.47 36.01
C PRO A 137 -17.23 8.93 36.28
N GLY A 138 -18.24 9.80 36.30
CA GLY A 138 -18.04 11.18 36.72
C GLY A 138 -17.49 11.25 38.15
N LYS A 139 -16.69 12.27 38.48
CA LYS A 139 -16.01 12.45 39.79
C LYS A 139 -16.90 12.22 41.03
N ASN A 140 -18.22 12.38 40.89
CA ASN A 140 -19.20 12.26 41.97
C ASN A 140 -20.15 11.04 41.82
N GLY A 141 -19.81 10.05 40.98
CA GLY A 141 -20.67 8.87 40.74
C GLY A 141 -21.89 9.15 39.87
N GLY A 142 -21.86 10.24 39.09
CA GLY A 142 -22.88 10.57 38.09
C GLY A 142 -22.77 9.71 36.83
N PRO A 143 -23.70 9.86 35.87
CA PRO A 143 -23.65 9.14 34.60
C PRO A 143 -22.30 9.35 33.89
N PRO A 144 -21.86 8.38 33.08
CA PRO A 144 -20.57 8.44 32.40
C PRO A 144 -20.49 9.67 31.49
N GLU A 145 -19.35 10.38 31.53
CA GLU A 145 -18.97 11.43 30.58
C GLU A 145 -18.17 10.84 29.41
#